data_AF-A0A7J9ISA4-F1
#
_entry.id   AF-A0A7J9ISA4-F1
#
_cell.length_a   1.000
_cell.length_b   1.000
_cell.length_c   1.000
_cell.angle_alpha   90.00
_cell.angle_beta   90.00
_cell.angle_gamma   90.00
#
_symmetry.space_group_name_H-M   'P 1'
#
loop_
_entity.id
_entity.type
_entity.pdbx_description
1 polymer ?
#
loop_
_entity_poly.entity_id
_entity_poly.type
_entity_poly.pdbx_seq_one_letter_code
_entity_poly.pdbx_strand_id
1 'polypeptide(L)'
;MAIENCGSSFAQNIEVFSGLVASVLVTVNECHHLAIACMDISYSGKLLMQSYLDVIFAKFDNHVKDLFEFYTARILSHGFTIVVSRLSVSASKDDMRFYIRGLLTQMKIEDTKMKKQALGNLYNVLVEDERYVKLIIEIGDIVNVVVQFLDSS
;
A
#
# COMPACT_ATOMS: atom_id res chain seq x y z
N MET A 1 9.38 5.24 -23.27
CA MET A 1 9.45 3.83 -22.88
C MET A 1 9.73 3.77 -21.38
N ALA A 2 8.69 3.88 -20.54
CA ALA A 2 8.80 3.87 -19.08
C ALA A 2 7.41 3.60 -18.48
N ILE A 3 6.82 2.43 -18.75
CA ILE A 3 5.50 2.05 -18.20
C ILE A 3 5.54 0.68 -17.47
N GLU A 4 6.68 -0.02 -17.42
CA GLU A 4 6.72 -1.37 -16.83
C GLU A 4 7.13 -1.45 -15.35
N ASN A 5 7.56 -0.36 -14.70
CA ASN A 5 8.16 -0.47 -13.36
C ASN A 5 7.17 -0.50 -12.17
N CYS A 6 5.89 -0.20 -12.38
CA CYS A 6 4.92 -0.13 -11.27
C CYS A 6 4.27 -1.51 -10.98
N GLY A 7 4.07 -2.34 -12.01
CA GLY A 7 3.49 -3.68 -11.86
C GLY A 7 4.43 -4.68 -11.19
N SER A 8 5.74 -4.57 -11.41
CA SER A 8 6.76 -5.45 -10.84
C SER A 8 6.87 -5.31 -9.32
N SER A 9 6.87 -4.08 -8.81
CA SER A 9 6.97 -3.81 -7.37
C SER A 9 5.74 -4.29 -6.60
N PHE A 10 4.53 -4.11 -7.15
CA PHE A 10 3.30 -4.57 -6.48
C PHE A 10 3.22 -6.10 -6.41
N ALA A 11 3.54 -6.81 -7.49
CA ALA A 11 3.57 -8.27 -7.52
C ALA A 11 4.59 -8.84 -6.52
N GLN A 12 5.80 -8.25 -6.48
CA GLN A 12 6.84 -8.64 -5.54
C GLN A 12 6.41 -8.45 -4.08
N ASN A 13 5.73 -7.33 -3.77
CA ASN A 13 5.22 -7.07 -2.42
C ASN A 13 4.13 -8.07 -1.98
N ILE A 14 3.26 -8.49 -2.90
CA ILE A 14 2.26 -9.54 -2.63
C ILE A 14 2.95 -10.87 -2.32
N GLU A 15 3.98 -11.23 -3.09
CA GLU A 15 4.75 -12.46 -2.88
C GLU A 15 5.44 -12.47 -1.51
N VAL A 16 6.09 -11.36 -1.14
CA VAL A 16 6.73 -11.19 0.18
C VAL A 16 5.70 -11.30 1.32
N PHE A 17 4.54 -10.64 1.19
CA PHE A 17 3.49 -10.71 2.21
C PHE A 17 2.89 -12.12 2.32
N SER A 18 2.66 -12.79 1.19
CA SER A 18 2.20 -14.19 1.16
C SER A 18 3.20 -15.12 1.86
N GLY A 19 4.51 -14.91 1.64
CA GLY A 19 5.56 -15.64 2.33
C GLY A 19 5.53 -15.42 3.85
N LEU A 20 5.34 -14.17 4.29
CA LEU A 20 5.24 -13.83 5.71
C LEU A 20 4.02 -14.48 6.38
N VAL A 21 2.85 -14.44 5.73
CA VAL A 21 1.63 -15.11 6.23
C VAL A 21 1.84 -16.63 6.34
N ALA A 22 2.48 -17.25 5.34
CA ALA A 22 2.81 -18.68 5.39
C ALA A 22 3.77 -19.00 6.56
N SER A 23 4.77 -18.17 6.79
CA SER A 23 5.75 -18.32 7.89
C SER A 23 5.09 -18.20 9.28
N VAL A 24 4.16 -17.23 9.43
CA VAL A 24 3.34 -17.09 10.64
C VAL A 24 2.49 -18.33 10.87
N LEU A 25 1.83 -18.85 9.83
CA LEU A 25 1.00 -20.05 9.92
C LEU A 25 1.81 -21.27 10.39
N VAL A 26 3.02 -21.45 9.86
CA VAL A 26 3.95 -22.51 10.31
C VAL A 26 4.24 -22.36 11.81
N THR A 27 4.57 -21.14 12.26
CA THR A 27 4.89 -20.87 13.66
C THR A 27 3.69 -21.09 14.59
N VAL A 28 2.47 -20.74 14.14
CA VAL A 28 1.23 -21.02 14.87
C VAL A 28 0.99 -22.52 14.99
N ASN A 29 1.25 -23.29 13.92
CA ASN A 29 1.10 -24.75 13.96
C ASN A 29 2.15 -25.40 14.89
N GLU A 30 3.39 -24.94 14.87
CA GLU A 30 4.42 -25.37 15.83
C GLU A 30 4.03 -25.04 17.28
N CYS A 31 3.50 -23.84 17.53
CA CYS A 31 2.99 -23.43 18.83
C CYS A 31 1.84 -24.32 19.30
N HIS A 32 0.93 -24.69 18.39
CA HIS A 32 -0.16 -25.61 18.67
C HIS A 32 0.35 -27.01 19.06
N HIS A 33 1.31 -27.56 18.32
CA HIS A 33 1.95 -28.83 18.67
C HIS A 33 2.66 -28.77 20.02
N LEU A 34 3.36 -27.66 20.31
CA LEU A 34 3.99 -27.43 21.62
C LEU A 34 2.94 -27.37 22.74
N ALA A 35 1.81 -26.69 22.52
CA ALA A 35 0.73 -26.62 23.50
C ALA A 35 0.15 -28.01 23.81
N ILE A 36 -0.03 -28.87 22.79
CA ILE A 36 -0.43 -30.27 22.99
C ILE A 36 0.63 -31.03 23.79
N ALA A 37 1.91 -30.92 23.42
CA ALA A 37 3.00 -31.60 24.10
C ALA A 37 3.14 -31.18 25.58
N CYS A 38 2.85 -29.91 25.89
CA CYS A 38 2.82 -29.39 27.26
C CYS A 38 1.67 -29.98 28.09
N MET A 39 0.55 -30.35 27.47
CA MET A 39 -0.59 -30.98 28.16
C MET A 39 -0.37 -32.46 28.44
N ASP A 40 0.46 -33.17 27.67
CA ASP A 40 0.67 -34.62 27.75
C ASP A 40 1.65 -35.09 28.87
N ILE A 41 1.92 -34.24 29.87
CA ILE A 41 2.52 -34.58 31.19
C ILE A 41 3.98 -35.13 31.16
N SER A 42 4.64 -35.31 30.01
CA SER A 42 6.02 -35.83 29.97
C SER A 42 6.98 -35.13 29.01
N TYR A 43 6.78 -33.84 28.72
CA TYR A 43 7.75 -33.08 27.92
C TYR A 43 8.98 -32.67 28.74
N SER A 44 9.78 -33.69 29.11
CA SER A 44 11.23 -33.68 29.32
C SER A 44 11.82 -32.44 29.99
N GLY A 45 11.47 -32.20 31.26
CA GLY A 45 12.19 -31.26 32.12
C GLY A 45 11.91 -29.77 31.84
N LYS A 46 11.79 -29.01 32.93
CA LYS A 46 11.42 -27.59 32.94
C LYS A 46 12.25 -26.72 31.97
N LEU A 47 13.54 -27.01 31.83
CA LEU A 47 14.45 -26.25 30.97
C LEU A 47 14.21 -26.48 29.47
N LEU A 48 13.82 -27.70 29.07
CA LEU A 48 13.54 -27.99 27.67
C LEU A 48 12.26 -27.28 27.24
N MET A 49 11.18 -27.43 28.02
CA MET A 49 9.91 -26.74 27.78
C MET A 49 10.10 -25.22 27.72
N GLN A 50 10.89 -24.65 28.64
CA GLN A 50 11.21 -23.22 28.63
C GLN A 50 11.97 -22.82 27.36
N SER A 51 12.99 -23.59 26.95
CA SER A 51 13.73 -23.31 25.71
C SER A 51 12.84 -23.36 24.47
N TYR A 52 11.89 -24.29 24.38
CA TYR A 52 10.94 -24.34 23.25
C TYR A 52 9.99 -23.14 23.26
N LEU A 53 9.51 -22.72 24.43
CA LEU A 53 8.69 -21.51 24.57
C LEU A 53 9.46 -20.25 24.16
N ASP A 54 10.72 -20.13 24.59
CA ASP A 54 11.58 -19.00 24.22
C ASP A 54 11.82 -18.94 22.71
N VAL A 55 11.99 -20.09 22.05
CA VAL A 55 12.11 -20.17 20.58
C VAL A 55 10.83 -19.73 19.89
N ILE A 56 9.66 -20.21 20.32
CA ILE A 56 8.37 -19.81 19.74
C ILE A 56 8.12 -18.32 19.95
N PHE A 57 8.43 -17.79 21.14
CA PHE A 57 8.32 -16.37 21.44
C PHE A 57 9.21 -15.53 20.52
N ALA A 58 10.49 -15.91 20.35
CA ALA A 58 11.40 -15.23 19.45
C ALA A 58 10.92 -15.25 17.99
N LYS A 59 10.33 -16.37 17.53
CA LYS A 59 9.73 -16.45 16.19
C LYS A 59 8.58 -15.46 16.02
N PHE A 60 7.66 -15.38 17.00
CA PHE A 60 6.56 -14.41 16.94
C PHE A 60 7.04 -12.96 17.03
N ASP A 61 8.03 -12.67 17.87
CA ASP A 61 8.63 -11.33 17.96
C ASP A 61 9.26 -10.90 16.62
N ASN A 62 9.92 -11.82 15.92
CA ASN A 62 10.43 -11.58 14.57
C ASN A 62 9.29 -11.35 13.57
N HIS A 63 8.22 -12.16 13.59
CA HIS A 63 7.06 -11.92 12.71
C HIS A 63 6.41 -10.55 12.93
N VAL A 64 6.35 -10.09 14.18
CA VAL A 64 5.83 -8.75 14.51
C VAL A 64 6.74 -7.67 13.94
N LYS A 65 8.06 -7.81 14.05
CA LYS A 65 9.03 -6.88 13.45
C LYS A 65 8.92 -6.87 11.93
N ASP A 66 8.88 -8.03 11.29
CA ASP A 66 8.75 -8.17 9.84
C ASP A 66 7.45 -7.54 9.33
N LEU A 67 6.33 -7.76 10.03
CA LEU A 67 5.04 -7.14 9.71
C LEU A 67 5.09 -5.62 9.89
N PHE A 68 5.74 -5.14 10.95
CA PHE A 68 5.90 -3.72 11.22
C PHE A 68 6.79 -3.02 10.18
N GLU A 69 7.89 -3.65 9.79
CA GLU A 69 8.78 -3.18 8.72
C GLU A 69 8.05 -3.18 7.38
N PHE A 70 7.33 -4.25 7.04
CA PHE A 70 6.51 -4.31 5.83
C PHE A 70 5.45 -3.21 5.81
N TYR A 71 4.75 -3.01 6.93
CA TYR A 71 3.73 -1.96 7.06
C TYR A 71 4.33 -0.56 6.90
N THR A 72 5.45 -0.30 7.57
CA THR A 72 6.14 1.01 7.52
C THR A 72 6.70 1.27 6.13
N ALA A 73 7.33 0.27 5.51
CA ALA A 73 7.80 0.33 4.13
C ALA A 73 6.64 0.59 3.16
N ARG A 74 5.45 0.03 3.41
CA ARG A 74 4.25 0.27 2.61
C ARG A 74 3.67 1.68 2.78
N ILE A 75 3.63 2.22 4.00
CA ILE A 75 3.26 3.63 4.23
C ILE A 75 4.21 4.54 3.47
N LEU A 76 5.52 4.34 3.62
CA LEU A 76 6.55 5.14 2.95
C LEU A 76 6.52 5.01 1.43
N SER A 77 6.19 3.81 0.93
CA SER A 77 6.24 3.52 -0.51
C SER A 77 4.95 3.89 -1.24
N HIS A 78 3.78 3.72 -0.63
CA HIS A 78 2.49 3.71 -1.31
C HIS A 78 1.34 4.45 -0.60
N GLY A 79 1.56 5.09 0.56
CA GLY A 79 0.64 6.00 1.25
C GLY A 79 -0.83 5.90 0.83
N PHE A 80 -1.49 4.76 1.08
CA PHE A 80 -2.91 4.48 0.80
C PHE A 80 -3.56 5.31 -0.33
N THR A 81 -3.02 5.32 -1.53
CA THR A 81 -3.70 6.01 -2.64
C THR A 81 -4.81 5.15 -3.20
N ILE A 82 -6.01 5.72 -3.27
CA ILE A 82 -7.00 5.36 -4.28
C ILE A 82 -6.32 5.63 -5.63
N VAL A 83 -5.70 4.63 -6.22
CA VAL A 83 -5.14 4.71 -7.58
C VAL A 83 -6.35 4.81 -8.50
N VAL A 84 -6.68 6.03 -8.91
CA VAL A 84 -7.66 6.21 -9.97
C VAL A 84 -6.96 5.79 -11.26
N SER A 85 -7.34 4.62 -11.78
CA SER A 85 -6.79 4.09 -13.03
C SER A 85 -7.03 5.06 -14.17
N ARG A 86 -6.01 5.25 -15.01
CA ARG A 86 -6.15 6.03 -16.25
C ARG A 86 -7.21 5.38 -17.13
N LEU A 87 -8.19 6.17 -17.54
CA LEU A 87 -9.32 5.71 -18.34
C LEU A 87 -8.90 5.44 -19.79
N SER A 88 -9.61 4.52 -20.46
CA SER A 88 -9.38 4.24 -21.89
C SER A 88 -9.77 5.44 -22.77
N VAL A 89 -9.22 5.50 -23.97
CA VAL A 89 -9.49 6.57 -24.97
C VAL A 89 -11.00 6.71 -25.28
N SER A 90 -11.78 5.66 -25.06
CA SER A 90 -13.23 5.58 -25.27
C SER A 90 -14.08 5.89 -24.02
N ALA A 91 -13.50 6.40 -22.94
CA ALA A 91 -14.24 6.63 -21.70
C ALA A 91 -15.32 7.71 -21.85
N SER A 92 -16.38 7.58 -21.03
CA SER A 92 -17.48 8.55 -21.05
C SER A 92 -17.03 9.88 -20.43
N LYS A 93 -17.77 10.96 -20.75
CA LYS A 93 -17.52 12.29 -20.16
C LYS A 93 -17.63 12.27 -18.63
N ASP A 94 -18.52 11.45 -18.08
CA ASP A 94 -18.73 11.33 -16.64
C ASP A 94 -17.58 10.58 -15.96
N ASP A 95 -17.04 9.53 -16.59
CA ASP A 95 -15.85 8.83 -16.10
C ASP A 95 -14.65 9.78 -16.07
N MET A 96 -14.43 10.54 -17.15
CA MET A 96 -13.36 11.54 -17.23
C MET A 96 -13.49 12.60 -16.14
N ARG A 97 -14.72 13.08 -15.89
CA ARG A 97 -15.00 14.04 -14.81
C ARG A 97 -14.71 13.43 -13.44
N PHE A 98 -15.10 12.17 -13.21
CA PHE A 98 -14.80 11.45 -11.97
C PHE A 98 -13.28 11.32 -11.77
N TYR A 99 -12.55 10.97 -12.84
CA TYR A 99 -11.09 10.88 -12.84
C TYR A 99 -10.42 12.20 -12.43
N ILE A 100 -10.80 13.32 -13.05
CA ILE A 100 -10.25 14.64 -12.71
C ILE A 100 -10.55 15.00 -11.25
N ARG A 101 -11.78 14.77 -10.78
CA ARG A 101 -12.14 15.02 -9.36
C ARG A 101 -11.32 14.17 -8.40
N GLY A 102 -11.04 12.92 -8.78
CA GLY A 102 -10.15 12.03 -8.03
C GLY A 102 -8.74 12.61 -7.92
N LEU A 103 -8.15 13.06 -9.03
CA LEU A 103 -6.82 13.70 -9.03
C LEU A 103 -6.79 14.99 -8.19
N LEU A 104 -7.80 15.86 -8.32
CA LEU A 104 -7.89 17.09 -7.54
C LEU A 104 -8.03 16.79 -6.03
N THR A 105 -8.77 15.74 -5.67
CA THR A 105 -8.89 15.30 -4.28
C THR A 105 -7.56 14.77 -3.76
N GLN A 106 -6.84 13.98 -4.57
CA GLN A 106 -5.51 13.47 -4.23
C GLN A 106 -4.50 14.60 -4.01
N MET A 107 -4.58 15.69 -4.78
CA MET A 107 -3.75 16.89 -4.58
C MET A 107 -4.04 17.65 -3.27
N LYS A 108 -5.23 17.47 -2.67
CA LYS A 108 -5.57 18.07 -1.37
C LYS A 108 -5.04 17.28 -0.17
N ILE A 109 -4.54 16.05 -0.38
CA ILE A 109 -3.95 15.21 0.68
C ILE A 109 -2.60 15.79 1.10
N GLU A 110 -2.26 15.77 2.39
CA GLU A 110 -1.08 16.43 2.96
C GLU A 110 0.28 15.84 2.54
N ASP A 111 0.31 14.65 1.94
CA ASP A 111 1.53 13.98 1.48
C ASP A 111 2.10 14.61 0.19
N THR A 112 3.27 15.28 0.30
CA THR A 112 3.95 15.96 -0.81
C THR A 112 4.26 15.06 -2.01
N LYS A 113 4.58 13.77 -1.80
CA LYS A 113 4.87 12.82 -2.89
C LYS A 113 3.60 12.53 -3.68
N MET A 114 2.48 12.32 -2.97
CA MET A 114 1.17 12.06 -3.57
C MET A 114 0.64 13.27 -4.31
N LYS A 115 0.81 14.47 -3.75
CA LYS A 115 0.46 15.71 -4.44
C LYS A 115 1.20 15.87 -5.77
N LYS A 116 2.52 15.67 -5.77
CA LYS A 116 3.36 15.77 -6.98
C LYS A 116 2.97 14.74 -8.04
N GLN A 117 2.69 13.51 -7.63
CA GLN A 117 2.25 12.46 -8.55
C GLN A 117 0.89 12.78 -9.18
N ALA A 118 -0.09 13.23 -8.38
CA ALA A 118 -1.40 13.62 -8.89
C ALA A 118 -1.33 14.78 -9.88
N LEU A 119 -0.48 15.78 -9.59
CA LEU A 119 -0.22 16.90 -10.51
C LEU A 119 0.43 16.42 -11.82
N GLY A 120 1.40 15.51 -11.75
CA GLY A 120 2.02 14.93 -12.95
C GLY A 120 1.03 14.16 -13.82
N ASN A 121 0.16 13.35 -13.20
CA ASN A 121 -0.91 12.64 -13.91
C ASN A 121 -1.91 13.60 -14.55
N LEU A 122 -2.28 14.67 -13.85
CA LEU A 122 -3.17 15.71 -14.35
C LEU A 122 -2.57 16.42 -15.57
N TYR A 123 -1.28 16.79 -15.50
CA TYR A 123 -0.57 17.40 -16.62
C TYR A 123 -0.58 16.48 -17.86
N ASN A 124 -0.28 15.20 -17.68
CA ASN A 124 -0.24 14.24 -18.78
C ASN A 124 -1.59 14.15 -19.51
N VAL A 125 -2.71 14.01 -18.79
CA VAL A 125 -4.04 13.90 -19.44
C VAL A 125 -4.49 15.20 -20.10
N LEU A 126 -4.08 16.35 -19.58
CA LEU A 126 -4.39 17.65 -20.19
C LEU A 126 -3.62 17.88 -21.49
N VAL A 127 -2.39 17.36 -21.59
CA VAL A 127 -1.58 17.45 -22.81
C VAL A 127 -2.04 16.46 -23.88
N GLU A 128 -2.48 15.27 -23.47
CA GLU A 128 -2.85 14.20 -24.40
C GLU A 128 -4.24 14.37 -25.01
N ASP A 129 -5.21 14.93 -24.27
CA ASP A 129 -6.60 15.00 -24.71
C ASP A 129 -7.31 16.28 -24.23
N GLU A 130 -7.65 17.15 -25.19
CA GLU A 130 -8.30 18.44 -24.96
C GLU A 130 -9.66 18.33 -24.26
N ARG A 131 -10.32 17.16 -24.28
CA ARG A 131 -11.57 16.92 -23.54
C ARG A 131 -11.37 17.11 -22.04
N TYR A 132 -10.19 16.76 -21.51
CA TYR A 132 -9.85 16.99 -20.10
C TYR A 132 -9.67 18.47 -19.78
N VAL A 133 -9.20 19.28 -20.73
CA VAL A 133 -9.06 20.74 -20.57
C VAL A 133 -10.43 21.41 -20.45
N LYS A 134 -11.42 20.99 -21.25
CA LYS A 134 -12.79 21.51 -21.09
C LYS A 134 -13.39 21.09 -19.74
N LEU A 135 -13.21 19.83 -19.35
CA LEU A 135 -13.75 19.31 -18.10
C LEU A 135 -13.14 19.97 -16.85
N ILE A 136 -11.83 20.27 -16.86
CA ILE A 136 -11.19 20.90 -15.71
C ILE A 136 -11.70 22.32 -15.49
N ILE A 137 -11.97 23.04 -16.59
CA ILE A 137 -12.59 24.37 -16.56
C ILE A 137 -14.04 24.27 -16.07
N GLU A 138 -14.81 23.28 -16.54
CA GLU A 138 -16.18 23.02 -16.05
C GLU A 138 -16.23 22.72 -14.54
N ILE A 139 -15.22 22.03 -13.98
CA ILE A 139 -15.17 21.68 -12.55
C ILE A 139 -14.85 22.91 -11.68
N GLY A 140 -14.02 23.84 -12.16
CA GLY A 140 -13.78 25.14 -11.51
C GLY A 140 -12.91 25.15 -10.24
N ASP A 141 -12.46 23.99 -9.74
CA ASP A 141 -11.70 23.89 -8.48
C ASP A 141 -10.17 23.90 -8.68
N ILE A 142 -9.70 23.87 -9.93
CA ILE A 142 -8.27 23.70 -10.24
C ILE A 142 -7.38 24.83 -9.71
N VAL A 143 -7.82 26.09 -9.84
CA VAL A 143 -7.02 27.25 -9.41
C VAL A 143 -6.77 27.19 -7.91
N ASN A 144 -7.81 26.93 -7.13
CA ASN A 144 -7.72 26.81 -5.67
C ASN A 144 -6.81 25.65 -5.26
N VAL A 145 -6.95 24.48 -5.90
CA VAL A 145 -6.09 23.31 -5.63
C VAL A 145 -4.62 23.58 -5.95
N VAL A 146 -4.33 24.25 -7.06
CA VAL A 146 -2.95 24.59 -7.45
C VAL A 146 -2.35 25.64 -6.52
N VAL A 147 -3.11 26.66 -6.11
CA VAL A 147 -2.64 27.65 -5.13
C VAL A 147 -2.31 26.96 -3.79
N GLN A 148 -3.22 26.13 -3.27
CA GLN A 148 -2.96 25.37 -2.05
C GLN A 148 -1.75 24.43 -2.17
N PHE A 149 -1.54 23.84 -3.35
CA PHE A 149 -0.37 23.02 -3.62
C PHE A 149 0.92 23.86 -3.51
N LEU A 150 0.95 25.05 -4.13
CA LEU A 150 2.12 25.95 -4.10
C LEU A 150 2.38 26.52 -2.71
N ASP A 151 1.34 26.85 -1.95
CA ASP A 151 1.45 27.35 -0.57
C ASP A 151 1.98 26.29 0.41
N SER A 152 1.80 25.01 0.06
CA SER A 152 2.21 23.86 0.89
C SER A 152 3.60 23.29 0.54
N SER A 153 4.33 23.94 -0.37
CA SER A 153 5.61 23.43 -0.91
C SER A 153 6.84 24.13 -0.36
#